data_AF-A0A6N8BC87-F1
#
_entry.id   AF-A0A6N8BC87-F1
#
_cell.length_a   1.000
_cell.length_b   1.000
_cell.length_c   1.000
_cell.angle_alpha   90.00
_cell.angle_beta   90.00
_cell.angle_gamma   90.00
#
_symmetry.space_group_name_H-M   'P 1'
#
loop_
_entity.id
_entity.type
_entity.pdbx_description
1 polymer ?
#
loop_
_entity_poly.entity_id
_entity_poly.type
_entity_poly.pdbx_seq_one_letter_code
_entity_poly.pdbx_strand_id
1 'polypeptide(L)'
;MDILHLIKSANLLLGTGVVTSSVYLYVTQNAKIPLLISLAIVIAGPIEDLLTNYVEESPSLSPNDKKHYTDFIDQSTSLAFLALLGLAVLCTVD
;
A
#
# COMPACT_ATOMS: atom_id res chain seq x y z
N MET A 1 -27.08 6.72 9.60
CA MET A 1 -25.86 6.61 8.78
C MET A 1 -24.95 5.64 9.51
N ASP A 2 -24.72 4.46 8.96
CA ASP A 2 -24.05 3.38 9.69
C ASP A 2 -22.59 3.73 9.97
N ILE A 3 -22.14 3.45 11.19
CA ILE A 3 -20.78 3.77 11.65
C ILE A 3 -19.69 3.20 10.72
N LEU A 4 -19.98 2.06 10.09
CA LEU A 4 -19.13 1.40 9.10
C LEU A 4 -18.89 2.27 7.85
N HIS A 5 -19.94 2.93 7.35
CA HIS A 5 -19.82 3.83 6.19
C HIS A 5 -19.01 5.07 6.54
N LEU A 6 -19.12 5.57 7.77
CA LEU A 6 -18.34 6.71 8.24
C LEU A 6 -16.85 6.37 8.35
N ILE A 7 -16.51 5.19 8.89
CA ILE A 7 -15.13 4.69 8.96
C ILE A 7 -14.54 4.49 7.56
N LYS A 8 -15.28 3.89 6.63
CA LYS A 8 -14.82 3.69 5.24
C LYS A 8 -14.52 5.02 4.54
N SER A 9 -15.42 6.00 4.65
CA SER A 9 -15.22 7.33 4.08
C SER A 9 -14.05 8.07 4.72
N ALA A 10 -13.89 7.96 6.05
CA ALA A 10 -12.76 8.55 6.77
C ALA A 10 -11.42 7.94 6.32
N ASN A 11 -11.35 6.61 6.21
CA ASN A 11 -10.16 5.91 5.71
C ASN A 11 -9.78 6.36 4.29
N LEU A 12 -10.77 6.48 3.40
CA LEU A 12 -10.52 6.93 2.03
C LEU A 12 -10.00 8.38 1.99
N LEU A 13 -10.63 9.28 2.75
CA LEU A 13 -10.23 10.68 2.81
C LEU A 13 -8.83 10.85 3.43
N LEU A 14 -8.55 10.15 4.53
CA LEU A 14 -7.24 10.17 5.17
C LEU A 14 -6.17 9.58 4.26
N GLY A 15 -6.41 8.42 3.65
CA GLY A 15 -5.48 7.80 2.71
C GLY A 15 -5.16 8.71 1.52
N THR A 16 -6.20 9.25 0.88
CA THR A 16 -6.04 10.20 -0.24
C THR A 16 -5.29 11.46 0.20
N GLY A 17 -5.61 11.99 1.38
CA GLY A 17 -4.94 13.15 1.96
C GLY A 17 -3.46 12.90 2.20
N VAL A 18 -3.10 11.75 2.77
CA VAL A 18 -1.70 11.36 3.04
C VAL A 18 -0.92 11.23 1.73
N VAL A 19 -1.45 10.50 0.74
CA VAL A 19 -0.77 10.32 -0.56
C VAL A 19 -0.61 11.68 -1.25
N THR A 20 -1.68 12.45 -1.37
CA THR A 20 -1.64 13.76 -2.04
C THR A 20 -0.67 14.71 -1.35
N SER A 21 -0.69 14.78 -0.01
CA SER A 21 0.22 15.65 0.76
C SER A 21 1.67 15.20 0.62
N SER A 22 1.94 13.89 0.65
CA SER A 22 3.30 13.36 0.46
C SER A 22 3.87 13.68 -0.92
N VAL A 23 3.06 13.56 -1.98
CA VAL A 23 3.44 13.94 -3.35
C VAL A 23 3.68 15.44 -3.45
N TYR A 24 2.80 16.25 -2.85
CA TYR A 24 2.95 17.71 -2.81
C TYR A 24 4.25 18.13 -2.12
N LEU A 25 4.56 17.54 -0.95
CA LEU A 25 5.80 17.82 -0.21
C LEU A 25 7.04 17.36 -0.99
N TYR A 26 6.96 16.24 -1.71
CA TYR A 26 8.05 15.81 -2.57
C TYR A 26 8.29 16.80 -3.71
N VAL A 27 7.24 17.22 -4.43
CA VAL A 27 7.37 18.14 -5.56
C VAL A 27 7.84 19.53 -5.13
N THR A 28 7.43 20.01 -3.95
CA THR A 28 7.73 21.37 -3.49
C THR A 28 8.99 21.49 -2.64
N GLN A 29 9.31 20.49 -1.82
CA GLN A 29 10.39 20.54 -0.83
C GLN A 29 11.41 19.40 -1.02
N ASN A 30 11.24 18.55 -2.03
CA ASN A 30 12.04 17.35 -2.25
C ASN A 30 12.05 16.42 -1.01
N ALA A 31 10.96 16.44 -0.23
CA ALA A 31 10.81 15.65 0.98
C ALA A 31 10.58 14.18 0.61
N LYS A 32 11.65 13.39 0.59
CA LYS A 32 11.63 11.97 0.19
C LYS A 32 10.93 11.08 1.22
N ILE A 33 11.10 11.36 2.51
CA ILE A 33 10.60 10.51 3.59
C ILE A 33 9.06 10.36 3.56
N PRO A 34 8.26 11.45 3.51
CA PRO A 34 6.80 11.32 3.42
C PRO A 34 6.35 10.51 2.20
N LEU A 35 7.04 10.66 1.07
CA LEU A 35 6.74 9.92 -0.16
C LEU A 35 7.05 8.42 -0.01
N LEU A 36 8.20 8.07 0.57
CA LEU A 36 8.56 6.67 0.82
C LEU A 36 7.57 5.97 1.76
N ILE A 37 7.13 6.69 2.81
CA ILE A 37 6.11 6.18 3.73
C ILE A 37 4.76 6.00 3.03
N SER A 38 4.33 6.97 2.22
CA SER A 38 3.04 6.85 1.53
C SER A 38 3.05 5.73 0.49
N LEU A 39 4.16 5.55 -0.25
CA LEU A 39 4.36 4.43 -1.16
C LEU A 39 4.31 3.10 -0.42
N ALA A 40 4.94 2.99 0.76
CA ALA A 40 4.91 1.76 1.56
C ALA A 40 3.47 1.39 1.93
N ILE A 41 2.69 2.35 2.43
CA ILE A 41 1.28 2.15 2.78
C ILE A 41 0.44 1.73 1.57
N VAL A 42 0.67 2.33 0.40
CA VAL A 42 -0.06 2.00 -0.83
C VAL A 42 0.25 0.58 -1.31
N ILE A 43 1.51 0.14 -1.19
CA ILE A 43 1.93 -1.21 -1.60
C ILE A 43 1.30 -2.29 -0.70
N ALA A 44 1.44 -2.16 0.62
CA ALA A 44 0.95 -3.16 1.58
C ALA A 44 -0.57 -3.11 1.86
N GLY A 45 -1.29 -2.17 1.24
CA GLY A 45 -2.74 -2.08 1.36
C GLY A 45 -3.40 -2.18 0.00
N PRO A 46 -3.75 -1.06 -0.65
CA PRO A 46 -4.49 -1.07 -1.91
C PRO A 46 -3.92 -1.96 -3.02
N ILE A 47 -2.59 -2.00 -3.20
CA ILE A 47 -1.98 -2.80 -4.26
C ILE A 47 -2.04 -4.28 -3.91
N GLU A 48 -1.71 -4.66 -2.67
CA GLU A 48 -1.83 -6.03 -2.18
C GLU A 48 -3.27 -6.56 -2.31
N ASP A 49 -4.24 -5.78 -1.83
CA ASP A 49 -5.67 -6.11 -1.94
C ASP A 49 -6.08 -6.29 -3.40
N LEU A 50 -5.65 -5.39 -4.29
CA LEU A 50 -5.99 -5.45 -5.71
C LEU A 50 -5.42 -6.71 -6.38
N LEU A 51 -4.16 -7.03 -6.10
CA LEU A 51 -3.50 -8.21 -6.67
C LEU A 51 -4.10 -9.51 -6.12
N THR A 52 -4.38 -9.56 -4.82
CA THR A 52 -5.01 -10.71 -4.18
C THR A 52 -6.41 -10.95 -4.74
N ASN A 53 -7.25 -9.91 -4.82
CA ASN A 53 -8.58 -10.00 -5.41
C ASN A 53 -8.51 -10.46 -6.88
N TYR A 54 -7.56 -9.96 -7.66
CA TYR A 54 -7.37 -10.38 -9.04
C TYR A 54 -7.06 -11.89 -9.17
N VAL A 55 -6.25 -12.44 -8.26
CA VAL A 55 -5.96 -13.89 -8.21
C VAL A 55 -7.19 -14.68 -7.75
N GLU A 56 -7.88 -14.20 -6.71
CA GLU A 56 -9.05 -14.87 -6.15
C GLU A 56 -10.23 -14.93 -7.13
N GLU A 57 -10.45 -13.87 -7.91
CA GLU A 57 -11.51 -13.79 -8.92
C GLU A 57 -11.17 -14.54 -10.21
N SER A 58 -9.91 -14.95 -10.42
CA SER A 58 -9.51 -15.66 -11.63
C SER A 58 -10.21 -17.02 -11.74
N PRO A 59 -11.00 -17.27 -12.81
CA PRO A 59 -11.68 -18.54 -13.03
C PRO A 59 -10.73 -19.65 -13.53
N SER A 60 -9.53 -19.28 -13.96
CA SER A 60 -8.54 -20.18 -14.57
C SER A 60 -7.63 -20.89 -13.57
N LEU A 61 -7.63 -20.45 -12.30
CA LEU A 61 -6.71 -20.95 -11.28
C LEU A 61 -7.40 -21.97 -10.37
N SER A 62 -6.69 -23.06 -10.06
CA SER A 62 -7.13 -24.02 -9.05
C SER A 62 -7.05 -23.41 -7.64
N PRO A 63 -7.79 -23.93 -6.65
CA PRO A 63 -7.72 -23.42 -5.27
C PRO A 63 -6.31 -23.45 -4.67
N ASN A 64 -5.50 -24.45 -5.03
CA ASN A 64 -4.11 -24.54 -4.57
C ASN A 64 -3.23 -23.46 -5.20
N ASP A 65 -3.41 -23.19 -6.50
CA ASP A 65 -2.66 -22.15 -7.20
C ASP A 65 -3.05 -20.76 -6.68
N LYS A 66 -4.34 -20.52 -6.44
CA LYS A 66 -4.82 -19.26 -5.84
C LYS A 66 -4.11 -18.99 -4.51
N LYS A 67 -4.10 -19.97 -3.61
CA LYS A 67 -3.39 -19.85 -2.34
C LYS A 67 -1.90 -19.56 -2.54
N HIS A 68 -1.23 -20.28 -3.43
CA HIS A 68 0.19 -20.06 -3.69
C HIS A 68 0.49 -18.64 -4.20
N TYR A 69 -0.32 -18.12 -5.12
CA TYR A 69 -0.17 -16.77 -5.64
C TYR A 69 -0.51 -15.70 -4.60
N THR A 70 -1.55 -15.89 -3.79
CA THR A 70 -1.88 -14.97 -2.70
C THR A 70 -0.76 -14.92 -1.66
N ASP A 71 -0.21 -16.08 -1.25
CA ASP A 71 0.94 -16.14 -0.34
C ASP A 71 2.17 -15.44 -0.96
N PHE A 72 2.38 -15.58 -2.26
CA PHE A 72 3.46 -14.90 -2.96
C PHE A 72 3.27 -13.37 -3.00
N ILE A 73 2.04 -12.90 -3.24
CA ILE A 73 1.69 -11.48 -3.24
C ILE A 73 1.97 -10.88 -1.86
N ASP A 74 1.43 -11.48 -0.79
CA ASP A 74 1.62 -11.06 0.61
C ASP A 74 3.11 -10.92 0.97
N GLN A 75 3.91 -11.94 0.66
CA GLN A 75 5.35 -11.89 0.96
C GLN A 75 6.08 -10.83 0.12
N SER A 76 5.68 -10.64 -1.14
CA SER A 76 6.29 -9.66 -2.03
C SER A 76 5.95 -8.22 -1.64
N THR A 77 4.69 -7.95 -1.29
CA THR A 77 4.23 -6.62 -0.84
C THR A 77 4.80 -6.28 0.53
N SER A 78 4.86 -7.25 1.45
CA SER A 78 5.54 -7.10 2.74
C SER A 78 7.03 -6.78 2.58
N LEU A 79 7.73 -7.47 1.67
CA LEU A 79 9.14 -7.18 1.38
C LEU A 79 9.33 -5.77 0.81
N ALA A 80 8.49 -5.37 -0.14
CA ALA A 80 8.51 -4.04 -0.73
C ALA A 80 8.21 -2.94 0.31
N PHE A 81 7.25 -3.18 1.20
CA PHE A 81 6.93 -2.30 2.33
C PHE A 81 8.15 -2.11 3.24
N LEU A 82 8.79 -3.20 3.66
CA LEU A 82 9.98 -3.16 4.51
C LEU A 82 11.15 -2.46 3.81
N ALA A 83 11.34 -2.69 2.51
CA ALA A 83 12.38 -2.01 1.75
C ALA A 83 12.14 -0.49 1.69
N LEU A 84 10.91 -0.05 1.44
CA LEU A 84 10.56 1.38 1.41
C LEU A 84 10.69 2.05 2.78
N LEU A 85 10.26 1.36 3.86
CA LEU A 85 10.49 1.86 5.22
C LEU A 85 11.97 1.89 5.58
N GLY A 86 12.73 0.88 5.21
CA GLY A 86 14.18 0.86 5.38
C GLY A 86 14.86 2.03 4.69
N LEU A 87 14.47 2.32 3.44
CA LEU A 87 14.93 3.51 2.72
C LEU A 87 14.50 4.81 3.40
N ALA A 88 13.25 4.88 3.90
CA ALA A 88 12.77 6.06 4.62
C ALA A 88 13.60 6.33 5.88
N VAL A 89 13.93 5.29 6.64
CA VAL A 89 14.82 5.39 7.81
C VAL A 89 16.22 5.81 7.39
N LEU A 90 16.82 5.20 6.36
CA LEU A 90 18.15 5.58 5.90
C LEU A 90 18.21 7.04 5.42
N CYS A 91 17.16 7.53 4.74
CA CYS A 91 17.06 8.93 4.33
C CYS A 91 16.88 9.91 5.51
N THR A 92 16.63 9.45 6.74
CA THR A 92 16.60 10.33 7.93
C THR A 92 17.99 10.58 8.53
N VAL A 93 19.01 9.85 8.08
CA VAL A 93 20.38 9.89 8.63
C VAL A 93 21.30 10.85 7.86
N ASP A 94 20.79 11.50 6.80
CA ASP A 94 21.46 12.57 6.04
C ASP A 94 21.06 13.97 6.55
#